data_AF-A0A222E3G9-F1
#
_entry.id   AF-A0A222E3G9-F1
#
_cell.length_a   1.000
_cell.length_b   1.000
_cell.length_c   1.000
_cell.angle_alpha   90.00
_cell.angle_beta   90.00
_cell.angle_gamma   90.00
#
_symmetry.space_group_name_H-M   'P 1'
#
loop_
_entity.id
_entity.type
_entity.pdbx_description
1 polymer ?
#
loop_
_entity_poly.entity_id
_entity_poly.type
_entity_poly.pdbx_seq_one_letter_code
_entity_poly.pdbx_strand_id
1 'polypeptide(L)'
;MSIALERPARAGQLGRMIERHAHQDGQRSTAWYSPCETYRYGLRRVWDADAGEVLFVMLNPSTASELQNDPTIERCQRRTRALGYGAMRIANLFAYRATRPEDLRRANDPEGPENAALLADWSGAADLTLAAWGVHGALQGAGAKAAALLSGDVRHLGLTKAGHPRHPLYVSYAVLPEPWPKEMRYAA
;
A
#
# COMPACT_ATOMS: atom_id res chain seq x y z
N MET A 1 25.01 23.59 -27.36
CA MET A 1 25.16 23.13 -25.96
C MET A 1 24.12 23.83 -25.09
N SER A 2 23.13 23.12 -24.59
CA SER A 2 22.82 23.11 -23.15
C SER A 2 21.72 22.07 -22.92
N ILE A 3 22.10 20.99 -22.26
CA ILE A 3 21.23 19.88 -21.86
C ILE A 3 20.46 20.38 -20.64
N ALA A 4 19.13 20.46 -20.74
CA ALA A 4 18.29 20.66 -19.59
C ALA A 4 18.28 19.36 -18.77
N LEU A 5 19.11 19.33 -17.72
CA LEU A 5 19.08 18.27 -16.72
C LEU A 5 17.77 18.40 -15.94
N GLU A 6 16.86 17.45 -16.15
CA GLU A 6 15.69 17.26 -15.30
C GLU A 6 16.14 17.08 -13.86
N ARG A 7 15.49 17.81 -12.94
CA ARG A 7 15.74 17.66 -11.51
C ARG A 7 15.12 16.34 -11.06
N PRO A 8 15.87 15.42 -10.44
CA PRO A 8 15.25 14.24 -9.85
C PRO A 8 14.29 14.66 -8.74
N ALA A 9 13.11 14.03 -8.70
CA ALA A 9 12.20 14.10 -7.57
C ALA A 9 12.99 13.80 -6.29
N ARG A 10 12.84 14.64 -5.26
CA ARG A 10 13.51 14.45 -3.97
C ARG A 10 13.07 13.12 -3.37
N ALA A 11 13.94 12.11 -3.42
CA ALA A 11 13.85 10.96 -2.54
C ALA A 11 14.00 11.47 -1.11
N GLY A 12 12.88 11.60 -0.39
CA GLY A 12 12.89 11.86 1.04
C GLY A 12 13.71 10.76 1.72
N GLN A 13 14.67 11.18 2.53
CA GLN A 13 15.67 10.32 3.17
C GLN A 13 14.99 9.43 4.25
N LEU A 14 14.34 8.33 3.83
CA LEU A 14 13.91 7.22 4.69
C LEU A 14 15.16 6.41 5.06
N GLY A 15 15.92 6.95 6.01
CA GLY A 15 17.24 6.48 6.36
C GLY A 15 17.25 5.10 7.02
N ARG A 16 17.10 4.03 6.22
CA ARG A 16 17.55 2.63 6.45
C ARG A 16 16.93 1.62 5.47
N MET A 17 16.06 2.02 4.56
CA MET A 17 15.47 1.07 3.61
C MET A 17 16.47 0.66 2.52
N ILE A 18 16.35 -0.58 2.06
CA ILE A 18 16.97 -1.03 0.80
C ILE A 18 15.89 -1.06 -0.29
N GLU A 19 16.25 -0.59 -1.48
CA GLU A 19 15.38 -0.64 -2.66
C GLU A 19 15.81 -1.79 -3.57
N ARG A 20 14.84 -2.57 -4.04
CA ARG A 20 15.03 -3.56 -5.09
C ARG A 20 14.16 -3.19 -6.28
N HIS A 21 14.72 -3.31 -7.48
CA HIS A 21 14.06 -2.91 -8.72
C HIS A 21 13.99 -4.06 -9.72
N ALA A 22 12.95 -4.05 -10.53
CA ALA A 22 12.83 -4.91 -11.70
C ALA A 22 12.14 -4.18 -12.84
N HIS A 23 12.42 -4.60 -14.07
CA HIS A 23 11.72 -4.16 -15.27
C HIS A 23 11.35 -5.39 -16.09
N GLN A 24 10.06 -5.66 -16.23
CA GLN A 24 9.53 -6.82 -16.96
C GLN A 24 8.26 -6.40 -17.68
N ASP A 25 8.09 -6.81 -18.95
CA ASP A 25 6.88 -6.59 -19.74
C ASP A 25 6.38 -5.13 -19.76
N GLY A 26 7.32 -4.17 -19.84
CA GLY A 26 7.03 -2.72 -19.83
C GLY A 26 6.59 -2.17 -18.46
N GLN A 27 6.60 -3.00 -17.41
CA GLN A 27 6.31 -2.60 -16.03
C GLN A 27 7.61 -2.38 -15.24
N ARG A 28 7.75 -1.21 -14.64
CA ARG A 28 8.79 -0.91 -13.64
C ARG A 28 8.27 -1.24 -12.24
N SER A 29 9.08 -1.97 -11.48
CA SER A 29 8.76 -2.43 -10.13
C SER A 29 9.80 -1.96 -9.14
N THR A 30 9.36 -1.47 -7.98
CA THR A 30 10.24 -1.17 -6.83
C THR A 30 9.66 -1.77 -5.57
N ALA A 31 10.52 -2.35 -4.72
CA ALA A 31 10.16 -2.80 -3.38
C ALA A 31 11.13 -2.21 -2.35
N TRP A 32 10.59 -1.77 -1.22
CA TRP A 32 11.34 -1.16 -0.12
C TRP A 32 11.35 -2.11 1.07
N TYR A 33 12.54 -2.55 1.49
CA TYR A 33 12.73 -3.48 2.60
C TYR A 33 13.57 -2.87 3.71
N SER A 34 13.53 -3.46 4.91
CA SER A 34 14.60 -3.27 5.89
C SER A 34 15.90 -3.95 5.44
N PRO A 35 17.08 -3.59 5.98
CA PRO A 35 18.33 -4.25 5.63
C PRO A 35 18.37 -5.75 5.96
N CYS A 36 17.63 -6.17 6.98
CA CYS A 36 17.45 -7.58 7.34
C CYS A 36 16.34 -8.28 6.54
N GLU A 37 15.65 -7.57 5.65
CA GLU A 37 14.56 -8.06 4.80
C GLU A 37 13.33 -8.64 5.50
N THR A 38 13.31 -8.61 6.84
CA THR A 38 12.15 -8.99 7.67
C THR A 38 10.93 -8.11 7.39
N TYR A 39 11.16 -6.83 7.08
CA TYR A 39 10.12 -5.87 6.79
C TYR A 39 10.11 -5.52 5.30
N ARG A 40 8.91 -5.42 4.71
CA ARG A 40 8.68 -4.79 3.40
C ARG A 40 7.74 -3.61 3.61
N TYR A 41 8.29 -2.41 3.61
CA TYR A 41 7.53 -1.19 3.86
C TYR A 41 6.64 -0.81 2.69
N GLY A 42 7.07 -1.13 1.46
CA GLY A 42 6.30 -0.76 0.28
C GLY A 42 6.58 -1.62 -0.95
N LEU A 43 5.63 -1.60 -1.88
CA LEU A 43 5.76 -2.17 -3.21
C LEU A 43 5.13 -1.20 -4.22
N ARG A 44 5.79 -0.95 -5.34
CA ARG A 44 5.29 -0.08 -6.41
C ARG A 44 5.38 -0.78 -7.75
N ARG A 45 4.38 -0.52 -8.60
CA ARG A 45 4.31 -0.94 -10.00
C ARG A 45 3.92 0.26 -10.85
N VAL A 46 4.63 0.46 -11.96
CA VAL A 46 4.33 1.53 -12.92
C VAL A 46 4.35 0.93 -14.33
N TRP A 47 3.26 1.04 -15.07
CA TRP A 47 3.18 0.67 -16.49
C TRP A 47 2.87 1.86 -17.40
N ASP A 48 2.27 2.91 -16.84
CA ASP A 48 2.07 4.20 -17.50
C ASP A 48 2.31 5.28 -16.43
N ALA A 49 3.26 6.18 -16.66
CA ALA A 49 3.59 7.20 -15.67
C ALA A 49 2.65 8.41 -15.71
N ASP A 50 1.90 8.58 -16.79
CA ASP A 50 1.07 9.76 -17.05
C ASP A 50 -0.39 9.53 -16.63
N ALA A 51 -0.78 8.28 -16.36
CA ALA A 51 -2.14 7.91 -15.97
C ALA A 51 -2.38 7.82 -14.45
N GLY A 52 -1.62 8.56 -13.63
CA GLY A 52 -1.83 8.62 -12.18
C GLY A 52 -1.54 7.33 -11.39
N GLU A 53 -1.73 7.38 -10.08
CA GLU A 53 -1.33 6.33 -9.14
C GLU A 53 -2.33 6.04 -8.03
N VAL A 54 -2.60 4.74 -7.80
CA VAL A 54 -3.44 4.26 -6.68
C VAL A 54 -2.58 3.68 -5.57
N LEU A 55 -2.73 4.18 -4.34
CA LEU A 55 -2.18 3.55 -3.15
C LEU A 55 -3.19 2.55 -2.56
N PHE A 56 -2.78 1.32 -2.31
CA PHE A 56 -3.53 0.38 -1.47
C PHE A 56 -2.89 0.31 -0.08
N VAL A 57 -3.71 0.40 0.97
CA VAL A 57 -3.28 0.21 2.36
C VAL A 57 -3.88 -1.09 2.87
N MET A 58 -3.06 -2.13 3.01
CA MET A 58 -3.48 -3.50 3.32
C MET A 58 -2.98 -3.94 4.71
N LEU A 59 -3.15 -5.20 5.07
CA LEU A 59 -2.80 -5.69 6.41
C LEU A 59 -1.29 -5.81 6.60
N ASN A 60 -0.64 -6.70 5.85
CA ASN A 60 0.78 -6.99 5.95
C ASN A 60 1.31 -7.60 4.64
N PRO A 61 2.62 -7.45 4.33
CA PRO A 61 3.26 -8.15 3.22
C PRO A 61 3.22 -9.67 3.35
N SER A 62 2.99 -10.35 2.23
CA SER A 62 3.22 -11.79 2.09
C SER A 62 4.36 -12.05 1.07
N THR A 63 4.09 -12.76 -0.02
CA THR A 63 5.13 -13.31 -0.91
C THR A 63 5.48 -12.45 -2.12
N ALA A 64 4.71 -11.41 -2.45
CA ALA A 64 5.08 -10.53 -3.56
C ALA A 64 6.49 -9.91 -3.37
N SER A 65 7.15 -9.58 -4.47
CA SER A 65 8.44 -8.88 -4.47
C SER A 65 8.49 -7.92 -5.64
N GLU A 66 9.58 -7.22 -5.87
CA GLU A 66 9.83 -6.47 -7.10
C GLU A 66 9.75 -7.33 -8.36
N LEU A 67 9.99 -8.64 -8.24
CA LEU A 67 10.02 -9.59 -9.37
C LEU A 67 8.67 -10.24 -9.68
N GLN A 68 7.80 -10.41 -8.68
CA GLN A 68 6.56 -11.17 -8.87
C GLN A 68 5.40 -10.68 -8.02
N ASN A 69 4.20 -10.87 -8.54
CA ASN A 69 2.96 -10.67 -7.79
C ASN A 69 2.61 -11.93 -6.98
N ASP A 70 1.93 -11.71 -5.87
CA ASP A 70 1.08 -12.72 -5.22
C ASP A 70 -0.39 -12.50 -5.66
N PRO A 71 -1.34 -13.38 -5.31
CA PRO A 71 -2.73 -13.23 -5.73
C PRO A 71 -3.38 -11.90 -5.32
N THR A 72 -2.96 -11.31 -4.19
CA THR A 72 -3.48 -10.02 -3.73
C THR A 72 -2.94 -8.88 -4.57
N ILE A 73 -1.63 -8.87 -4.84
CA ILE A 73 -1.01 -7.83 -5.67
C ILE A 73 -1.52 -7.89 -7.10
N GLU A 74 -1.73 -9.09 -7.65
CA GLU A 74 -2.35 -9.28 -8.96
C GLU A 74 -3.78 -8.72 -8.99
N ARG A 75 -4.57 -8.96 -7.91
CA ARG A 75 -5.91 -8.40 -7.76
C ARG A 75 -5.90 -6.88 -7.76
N CYS A 76 -5.00 -6.28 -6.98
CA CYS A 76 -4.83 -4.83 -6.88
C CYS A 76 -4.45 -4.24 -8.25
N GLN A 77 -3.46 -4.83 -8.93
CA GLN A 77 -3.00 -4.38 -10.24
C GLN A 77 -4.11 -4.39 -11.29
N ARG A 78 -4.90 -5.47 -11.37
CA ARG A 78 -6.06 -5.53 -12.27
C ARG A 78 -7.09 -4.46 -11.96
N ARG A 79 -7.36 -4.21 -10.67
CA ARG A 79 -8.28 -3.17 -10.24
C ARG A 79 -7.78 -1.77 -10.61
N THR A 80 -6.51 -1.48 -10.38
CA THR A 80 -5.89 -0.21 -10.77
C THR A 80 -6.06 0.06 -12.27
N ARG A 81 -5.76 -0.96 -13.10
CA ARG A 81 -5.96 -0.86 -14.56
C ARG A 81 -7.42 -0.64 -14.93
N ALA A 82 -8.36 -1.35 -14.30
CA ALA A 82 -9.79 -1.19 -14.54
C ALA A 82 -10.31 0.20 -14.13
N LEU A 83 -9.67 0.85 -13.16
CA LEU A 83 -9.96 2.23 -12.75
C LEU A 83 -9.28 3.28 -13.66
N GLY A 84 -8.51 2.85 -14.67
CA GLY A 84 -7.84 3.74 -15.62
C GLY A 84 -6.50 4.29 -15.16
N TYR A 85 -5.93 3.77 -14.06
CA TYR A 85 -4.67 4.26 -13.53
C TYR A 85 -3.43 3.56 -14.12
N GLY A 86 -2.31 4.29 -14.15
CA GLY A 86 -1.03 3.88 -14.72
C GLY A 86 -0.04 3.24 -13.75
N ALA A 87 -0.25 3.47 -12.44
CA ALA A 87 0.63 2.98 -11.39
C ALA A 87 -0.15 2.56 -10.13
N MET A 88 0.48 1.70 -9.32
CA MET A 88 0.02 1.43 -7.97
C MET A 88 1.16 1.35 -6.96
N ARG A 89 0.83 1.72 -5.73
CA ARG A 89 1.64 1.45 -4.53
C ARG A 89 0.86 0.54 -3.58
N ILE A 90 1.60 -0.22 -2.80
CA ILE A 90 1.11 -1.05 -1.70
C ILE A 90 1.85 -0.63 -0.45
N ALA A 91 1.11 -0.13 0.53
CA ALA A 91 1.55 0.02 1.91
C ALA A 91 0.71 -0.90 2.81
N ASN A 92 1.12 -1.08 4.06
CA ASN A 92 0.48 -2.01 4.97
C ASN A 92 0.35 -1.43 6.37
N LEU A 93 -0.59 -1.93 7.17
CA LEU A 93 -0.66 -1.63 8.61
C LEU A 93 0.60 -2.11 9.33
N PHE A 94 1.12 -3.27 8.91
CA PHE A 94 2.31 -3.91 9.44
C PHE A 94 3.32 -4.14 8.33
N ALA A 95 4.56 -3.67 8.46
CA ALA A 95 5.60 -3.94 7.47
C ALA A 95 6.18 -5.36 7.57
N TYR A 96 5.95 -6.07 8.69
CA TYR A 96 6.47 -7.41 8.91
C TYR A 96 5.91 -8.40 7.87
N ARG A 97 6.82 -9.10 7.20
CA ARG A 97 6.47 -10.06 6.15
C ARG A 97 6.01 -11.36 6.79
N ALA A 98 4.76 -11.73 6.54
CA ALA A 98 4.17 -12.97 7.05
C ALA A 98 3.07 -13.48 6.10
N THR A 99 3.11 -14.77 5.78
CA THR A 99 2.03 -15.41 5.03
C THR A 99 0.90 -15.88 5.94
N ARG A 100 1.22 -16.30 7.17
CA ARG A 100 0.25 -16.85 8.11
C ARG A 100 -0.11 -15.81 9.18
N PRO A 101 -1.40 -15.58 9.49
CA PRO A 101 -1.83 -14.59 10.49
C PRO A 101 -1.26 -14.79 11.91
N GLU A 102 -0.92 -16.03 12.28
CA GLU A 102 -0.26 -16.37 13.53
C GLU A 102 1.17 -15.87 13.62
N ASP A 103 1.90 -15.81 12.52
CA ASP A 103 3.29 -15.35 12.50
C ASP A 103 3.31 -13.83 12.71
N LEU A 104 2.38 -13.12 12.05
CA LEU A 104 2.15 -11.69 12.29
C LEU A 104 1.82 -11.39 13.76
N ARG A 105 0.95 -12.20 14.38
CA ARG A 105 0.58 -12.02 15.80
C ARG A 105 1.72 -12.28 16.78
N ARG A 106 2.70 -13.10 16.39
CA ARG A 106 3.87 -13.46 17.22
C ARG A 106 5.04 -12.49 17.04
N ALA A 107 5.03 -11.67 15.99
CA ALA A 107 6.07 -10.69 15.77
C ALA A 107 6.08 -9.63 16.89
N ASN A 108 7.27 -9.33 17.42
CA ASN A 108 7.43 -8.40 18.53
C ASN A 108 7.15 -6.94 18.12
N ASP A 109 7.59 -6.54 16.93
CA ASP A 109 7.35 -5.22 16.35
C ASP A 109 6.86 -5.39 14.90
N PRO A 110 5.57 -5.72 14.69
CA PRO A 110 5.08 -6.00 13.34
C PRO A 110 4.93 -4.74 12.48
N GLU A 111 4.78 -3.57 13.10
CA GLU A 111 4.60 -2.29 12.40
C GLU A 111 5.89 -1.92 11.66
N GLY A 112 7.03 -1.98 12.34
CA GLY A 112 8.33 -1.59 11.81
C GLY A 112 8.55 -0.07 11.80
N PRO A 113 9.79 0.40 12.04
CA PRO A 113 10.07 1.79 12.41
C PRO A 113 9.69 2.84 11.35
N GLU A 114 9.76 2.48 10.06
CA GLU A 114 9.54 3.43 8.96
C GLU A 114 8.09 3.47 8.47
N ASN A 115 7.23 2.57 8.96
CA ASN A 115 5.94 2.28 8.32
C ASN A 115 4.95 3.45 8.46
N ALA A 116 4.89 4.08 9.62
CA ALA A 116 3.98 5.21 9.87
C ALA A 116 4.32 6.44 9.01
N ALA A 117 5.61 6.76 8.86
CA ALA A 117 6.08 7.88 8.04
C ALA A 117 5.77 7.63 6.55
N LEU A 118 6.05 6.41 6.06
CA LEU A 118 5.74 6.04 4.69
C LEU A 118 4.24 6.09 4.40
N LEU A 119 3.39 5.60 5.30
CA LEU A 119 1.94 5.63 5.15
C LEU A 119 1.41 7.07 5.02
N ALA A 120 1.86 7.98 5.88
CA ALA A 120 1.43 9.37 5.86
C ALA A 120 1.87 10.08 4.57
N ASP A 121 3.13 9.90 4.17
CA ASP A 121 3.69 10.48 2.93
C ASP A 121 2.97 9.95 1.68
N TRP A 122 2.87 8.63 1.54
CA TRP A 122 2.29 8.03 0.34
C TRP A 122 0.79 8.31 0.21
N SER A 123 0.04 8.32 1.33
CA SER A 123 -1.38 8.63 1.28
C SER A 123 -1.63 10.07 0.84
N GLY A 124 -0.79 11.02 1.25
CA GLY A 124 -0.91 12.42 0.86
C GLY A 124 -0.50 12.71 -0.58
N ALA A 125 0.33 11.84 -1.19
CA ALA A 125 0.85 12.01 -2.54
C ALA A 125 0.11 11.21 -3.62
N ALA A 126 -0.72 10.23 -3.25
CA ALA A 126 -1.46 9.40 -4.21
C ALA A 126 -2.72 10.11 -4.72
N ASP A 127 -3.07 9.86 -5.98
CA ASP A 127 -4.32 10.38 -6.58
C ASP A 127 -5.56 9.71 -5.95
N LEU A 128 -5.42 8.45 -5.53
CA LEU A 128 -6.45 7.69 -4.84
C LEU A 128 -5.80 6.73 -3.82
N THR A 129 -6.27 6.76 -2.58
CA THR A 129 -5.91 5.77 -1.54
C THR A 129 -7.07 4.81 -1.28
N LEU A 130 -6.86 3.52 -1.53
CA LEU A 130 -7.78 2.44 -1.19
C LEU A 130 -7.37 1.77 0.12
N ALA A 131 -8.13 2.03 1.17
CA ALA A 131 -8.04 1.29 2.42
C ALA A 131 -8.62 -0.12 2.25
N ALA A 132 -7.90 -1.15 2.69
CA ALA A 132 -8.24 -2.54 2.35
C ALA A 132 -7.65 -3.63 3.28
N TRP A 133 -7.41 -3.33 4.56
CA TRP A 133 -6.73 -4.26 5.49
C TRP A 133 -7.59 -5.37 6.11
N GLY A 134 -8.91 -5.36 5.92
CA GLY A 134 -9.81 -6.41 6.41
C GLY A 134 -9.95 -6.45 7.94
N VAL A 135 -10.63 -7.49 8.43
CA VAL A 135 -11.00 -7.63 9.86
C VAL A 135 -9.82 -7.67 10.81
N HIS A 136 -8.64 -8.08 10.34
CA HIS A 136 -7.44 -8.15 11.16
C HIS A 136 -6.80 -6.79 11.43
N GLY A 137 -7.33 -5.70 10.88
CA GLY A 137 -6.99 -4.35 11.33
C GLY A 137 -7.34 -4.08 12.80
N ALA A 138 -8.16 -4.91 13.44
CA ALA A 138 -8.38 -4.86 14.89
C ALA A 138 -7.13 -5.20 15.71
N LEU A 139 -6.16 -5.94 15.13
CA LEU A 139 -4.93 -6.33 15.82
C LEU A 139 -4.20 -5.09 16.31
N GLN A 140 -4.00 -4.97 17.64
CA GLN A 140 -3.31 -3.86 18.29
C GLN A 140 -3.89 -2.46 17.94
N GLY A 141 -5.16 -2.40 17.52
CA GLY A 141 -5.82 -1.17 17.05
C GLY A 141 -5.21 -0.59 15.76
N ALA A 142 -4.41 -1.36 15.03
CA ALA A 142 -3.60 -0.87 13.91
C ALA A 142 -4.42 -0.23 12.79
N GLY A 143 -5.62 -0.74 12.51
CA GLY A 143 -6.51 -0.15 11.51
C GLY A 143 -6.97 1.26 11.87
N ALA A 144 -7.30 1.52 13.14
CA ALA A 144 -7.69 2.85 13.59
C ALA A 144 -6.48 3.80 13.60
N LYS A 145 -5.31 3.33 14.06
CA LYS A 145 -4.05 4.10 14.02
C LYS A 145 -3.70 4.52 12.59
N ALA A 146 -3.69 3.57 11.64
CA ALA A 146 -3.38 3.89 10.25
C ALA A 146 -4.43 4.80 9.62
N ALA A 147 -5.73 4.57 9.86
CA ALA A 147 -6.79 5.41 9.32
C ALA A 147 -6.67 6.89 9.72
N ALA A 148 -6.08 7.18 10.89
CA ALA A 148 -5.79 8.54 11.36
C ALA A 148 -4.63 9.21 10.60
N LEU A 149 -3.69 8.41 10.07
CA LEU A 149 -2.55 8.88 9.27
C LEU A 149 -2.91 9.15 7.81
N LEU A 150 -3.96 8.49 7.28
CA LEU A 150 -4.36 8.64 5.88
C LEU A 150 -4.97 10.02 5.60
N SER A 151 -4.53 10.62 4.50
CA SER A 151 -4.97 11.93 3.99
C SER A 151 -5.28 11.84 2.48
N GLY A 152 -5.83 12.92 1.89
CA GLY A 152 -6.23 12.93 0.48
C GLY A 152 -7.55 12.21 0.19
N ASP A 153 -7.73 11.75 -1.06
CA ASP A 153 -8.90 10.96 -1.48
C ASP A 153 -8.76 9.52 -0.98
N VAL A 154 -9.30 9.24 0.19
CA VAL A 154 -9.32 7.90 0.79
C VAL A 154 -10.68 7.26 0.56
N ARG A 155 -10.65 6.04 0.02
CA ARG A 155 -11.83 5.25 -0.33
C ARG A 155 -11.73 3.82 0.16
N HIS A 156 -12.83 3.10 0.13
CA HIS A 156 -12.91 1.67 0.45
C HIS A 156 -13.79 0.90 -0.54
N LEU A 157 -13.64 -0.42 -0.56
CA LEU A 157 -14.47 -1.34 -1.35
C LEU A 157 -15.65 -1.91 -0.53
N GLY A 158 -16.10 -1.15 0.45
CA GLY A 158 -17.09 -1.53 1.45
C GLY A 158 -16.44 -1.87 2.79
N LEU A 159 -17.24 -1.77 3.84
CA LEU A 159 -16.83 -2.03 5.21
C LEU A 159 -17.36 -3.40 5.70
N THR A 160 -16.67 -3.96 6.67
CA THR A 160 -17.15 -5.07 7.49
C THR A 160 -18.11 -4.56 8.56
N LYS A 161 -18.80 -5.46 9.29
CA LYS A 161 -19.68 -5.06 10.40
C LYS A 161 -18.96 -4.27 11.50
N ALA A 162 -17.67 -4.51 11.68
CA ALA A 162 -16.83 -3.81 12.65
C ALA A 162 -16.18 -2.53 12.07
N GLY A 163 -16.62 -2.06 10.90
CA GLY A 163 -16.10 -0.84 10.28
C GLY A 163 -14.74 -0.97 9.59
N HIS A 164 -14.16 -2.18 9.50
CA HIS A 164 -12.90 -2.38 8.76
C HIS A 164 -13.12 -2.40 7.25
N PRO A 165 -12.27 -1.75 6.44
CA PRO A 165 -12.33 -1.81 4.98
C PRO A 165 -12.04 -3.22 4.48
N ARG A 166 -12.86 -3.70 3.53
CA ARG A 166 -12.75 -5.05 2.99
C ARG A 166 -11.47 -5.25 2.19
N HIS A 167 -10.86 -6.42 2.37
CA HIS A 167 -9.71 -6.85 1.58
C HIS A 167 -10.12 -7.09 0.11
N PRO A 168 -9.32 -6.68 -0.90
CA PRO A 168 -9.76 -6.63 -2.29
C PRO A 168 -9.89 -8.01 -2.96
N LEU A 169 -9.23 -9.03 -2.41
CA LEU A 169 -9.15 -10.37 -3.00
C LEU A 169 -10.53 -10.96 -3.37
N TYR A 170 -11.54 -10.75 -2.51
CA TYR A 170 -12.87 -11.31 -2.68
C TYR A 170 -13.96 -10.28 -3.00
N VAL A 171 -13.58 -9.03 -3.31
CA VAL A 171 -14.54 -8.00 -3.72
C VAL A 171 -14.59 -7.93 -5.24
N SER A 172 -15.80 -8.03 -5.82
CA SER A 172 -16.04 -7.97 -7.27
C SER A 172 -15.44 -6.69 -7.90
N TYR A 173 -14.96 -6.78 -9.14
CA TYR A 173 -14.47 -5.61 -9.89
C TYR A 173 -15.58 -4.60 -10.22
N ALA A 174 -16.85 -5.03 -10.22
CA ALA A 174 -17.99 -4.13 -10.39
C ALA A 174 -18.23 -3.19 -9.20
N VAL A 175 -17.67 -3.52 -8.01
CA VAL A 175 -17.72 -2.62 -6.86
C VAL A 175 -16.70 -1.51 -7.08
N LEU A 176 -17.21 -0.29 -7.20
CA LEU A 176 -16.40 0.92 -7.29
C LEU A 176 -15.98 1.40 -5.89
N PRO A 177 -14.81 2.06 -5.77
CA PRO A 177 -14.40 2.70 -4.52
C PRO A 177 -15.37 3.78 -4.03
N GLU A 178 -15.80 3.65 -2.77
CA GLU A 178 -16.66 4.62 -2.09
C GLU A 178 -15.82 5.54 -1.18
N PRO A 179 -16.10 6.85 -1.12
CA PRO A 179 -15.42 7.78 -0.22
C PRO A 179 -15.44 7.31 1.25
N TRP A 180 -14.32 7.47 1.94
CA TRP A 180 -14.21 7.24 3.38
C TRP A 180 -13.67 8.50 4.09
N PRO A 181 -14.55 9.50 4.32
CA PRO A 181 -14.20 10.76 4.96
C PRO A 181 -13.59 10.54 6.34
N LYS A 182 -12.65 11.40 6.75
CA LYS A 182 -11.85 11.23 7.98
C LYS A 182 -12.74 11.12 9.23
N GLU A 183 -13.79 11.91 9.29
CA GLU A 183 -14.81 11.95 10.34
C GLU A 183 -15.65 10.66 10.44
N MET A 184 -15.73 9.87 9.37
CA MET A 184 -16.47 8.60 9.33
C MET A 184 -15.59 7.38 9.66
N ARG A 185 -14.27 7.57 9.78
CA ARG A 185 -13.33 6.46 10.00
C ARG A 185 -13.36 6.07 11.47
N TYR A 186 -13.90 4.88 11.76
CA TYR A 186 -14.00 4.37 13.13
C TYR A 186 -14.74 5.32 14.09
N ALA A 187 -15.69 6.10 13.57
CA ALA A 187 -16.59 6.90 14.41
C ALA A 187 -17.33 5.97 15.38
N ALA A 188 -17.32 6.33 16.66
CA ALA A 188 -17.98 5.62 17.74
C ALA A 188 -19.49 5.87 17.74
#